data_AF-A0A7C6M3U4-F1
#
_entry.id   AF-A0A7C6M3U4-F1
#
_cell.length_a   1.000
_cell.length_b   1.000
_cell.length_c   1.000
_cell.angle_alpha   90.00
_cell.angle_beta   90.00
_cell.angle_gamma   90.00
#
_symmetry.space_group_name_H-M   'P 1'
#
loop_
_entity.id
_entity.type
_entity.pdbx_description
1 polymer ?
#
loop_
_entity_poly.entity_id
_entity_poly.type
_entity_poly.pdbx_seq_one_letter_code
_entity_poly.pdbx_strand_id
1 'polypeptide(L)'
;MKFKNTLVILLLIMLFIVSCQNSSSTSSLVSSDTSSFVSSQTSDEKISKVGLYSAPEGVSIAKDVTMQINGESVDLYEVMVNNSQRWNGLAPDRIPNYVAIIQLEGRATIEVKTEYELNYNTVIRPLYYNILPFTDIKNQTFTFEIFNVGSYVIEINGDRSNVIHLFVKSFEDDYTSLKNEENVIYFGPGLHNSSNNNLIKNNTVEIKSNQTVVIDYGAVVQARFVSHHTSNISLIGGGIIDGSVFSRIAGQPSGNTQ
;
A
#
# COMPACT_ATOMS: atom_id res chain seq x y z
N MET A 1 -30.56 -42.30 -49.95
CA MET A 1 -29.26 -42.84 -50.43
C MET A 1 -28.34 -42.96 -49.24
N LYS A 2 -27.93 -44.20 -48.90
CA LYS A 2 -27.07 -44.57 -47.76
C LYS A 2 -25.62 -44.72 -48.27
N PHE A 3 -24.61 -44.35 -47.48
CA PHE A 3 -23.28 -45.00 -47.30
C PHE A 3 -22.57 -44.24 -46.15
N LYS A 4 -22.47 -44.73 -44.90
CA LYS A 4 -21.65 -45.80 -44.26
C LYS A 4 -20.13 -45.53 -44.13
N ASN A 5 -19.70 -45.48 -42.86
CA ASN A 5 -18.45 -45.97 -42.22
C ASN A 5 -17.13 -45.24 -42.59
N THR A 6 -16.13 -45.04 -41.71
CA THR A 6 -15.53 -45.96 -40.72
C THR A 6 -14.68 -45.21 -39.66
N LEU A 7 -14.74 -45.70 -38.42
CA LEU A 7 -13.90 -45.41 -37.25
C LEU A 7 -12.54 -46.15 -37.34
N VAL A 8 -11.41 -45.49 -37.07
CA VAL A 8 -10.15 -46.16 -36.69
C VAL A 8 -9.45 -45.39 -35.57
N ILE A 9 -9.27 -46.08 -34.45
CA ILE A 9 -8.48 -45.71 -33.27
C ILE A 9 -7.05 -46.23 -33.50
N LEU A 10 -6.01 -45.44 -33.21
CA LEU A 10 -4.67 -45.99 -32.99
C LEU A 10 -3.95 -45.23 -31.86
N LEU A 11 -3.73 -45.97 -30.78
CA LEU A 11 -2.94 -45.65 -29.60
C LEU A 11 -1.48 -46.03 -29.89
N LEU A 12 -0.50 -45.16 -29.60
CA LEU A 12 0.90 -45.60 -29.49
C LEU A 12 1.65 -44.82 -28.40
N ILE A 13 1.99 -45.55 -27.34
CA ILE A 13 2.88 -45.21 -26.24
C ILE A 13 4.31 -45.58 -26.67
N MET A 14 5.30 -44.72 -26.43
CA MET A 14 6.70 -45.16 -26.32
C MET A 14 7.51 -44.20 -25.42
N LEU A 15 7.90 -44.74 -24.25
CA LEU A 15 8.93 -44.23 -23.36
C LEU A 15 10.30 -44.37 -24.04
N PHE A 16 11.16 -43.36 -23.92
CA PHE A 16 12.61 -43.53 -24.10
C PHE A 16 13.32 -43.16 -22.79
N ILE A 17 13.85 -44.19 -22.13
CA ILE A 17 14.84 -44.08 -21.06
C ILE A 17 16.19 -44.29 -21.74
N VAL A 18 17.08 -43.30 -21.68
CA VAL A 18 18.47 -43.44 -22.12
C VAL A 18 19.32 -43.78 -20.91
N SER A 19 19.91 -44.98 -20.94
CA SER A 19 20.98 -45.41 -20.07
C SER A 19 22.33 -45.18 -20.76
N CYS A 20 23.31 -44.67 -20.02
CA CYS A 20 24.72 -44.79 -20.38
C CYS A 20 25.41 -45.66 -19.31
N GLN A 21 26.02 -46.76 -19.75
CA GLN A 21 27.01 -47.53 -19.02
C GLN A 21 28.37 -47.37 -19.68
N ASN A 22 29.42 -47.25 -18.86
CA ASN A 22 30.78 -47.81 -18.97
C ASN A 22 31.68 -47.02 -17.99
N SER A 23 32.66 -47.56 -17.27
CA SER A 23 33.42 -48.80 -17.41
C SER A 23 34.16 -49.12 -16.08
N SER A 24 34.64 -50.36 -15.98
CA SER A 24 35.16 -51.10 -14.84
C SER A 24 36.58 -50.72 -14.35
N SER A 25 36.82 -50.85 -13.03
CA SER A 25 38.07 -51.39 -12.46
C SER A 25 37.90 -51.80 -10.98
N THR A 26 38.68 -52.81 -10.58
CA THR A 26 38.53 -53.78 -9.49
C THR A 26 38.96 -53.36 -8.07
N SER A 27 38.36 -54.07 -7.09
CA SER A 27 38.82 -54.47 -5.74
C SER A 27 39.12 -53.43 -4.65
N SER A 28 38.33 -53.41 -3.58
CA SER A 28 38.63 -54.05 -2.28
C SER A 28 37.61 -53.63 -1.21
N LEU A 29 37.18 -54.57 -0.37
CA LEU A 29 36.27 -54.36 0.76
C LEU A 29 36.99 -53.67 1.92
N VAL A 30 36.52 -52.47 2.33
CA VAL A 30 36.67 -51.93 3.70
C VAL A 30 35.42 -51.10 4.04
N SER A 31 35.04 -51.20 5.31
CA SER A 31 33.83 -50.78 6.01
C SER A 31 33.56 -49.27 6.11
N SER A 32 32.28 -48.98 6.38
CA SER A 32 31.75 -47.89 7.23
C SER A 32 32.15 -46.45 6.90
N ASP A 33 31.24 -45.72 6.25
CA ASP A 33 30.48 -44.63 6.90
C ASP A 33 29.56 -43.95 5.89
N THR A 34 28.26 -44.19 6.04
CA THR A 34 27.21 -43.42 5.37
C THR A 34 27.10 -42.05 6.02
N SER A 35 27.85 -41.06 5.51
CA SER A 35 27.52 -39.65 5.71
C SER A 35 26.51 -39.25 4.62
N SER A 36 25.23 -39.36 4.95
CA SER A 36 24.17 -38.74 4.17
C SER A 36 24.40 -37.22 4.17
N PHE A 37 24.84 -36.69 3.04
CA PHE A 37 24.89 -35.26 2.78
C PHE A 37 23.44 -34.74 2.69
N VAL A 38 22.87 -34.42 3.85
CA VAL A 38 21.61 -33.69 3.95
C VAL A 38 21.90 -32.27 3.51
N SER A 39 21.60 -31.99 2.24
CA SER A 39 21.46 -30.62 1.75
C SER A 39 20.25 -29.99 2.43
N SER A 40 20.43 -29.45 3.64
CA SER A 40 19.49 -28.53 4.25
C SER A 40 19.55 -27.20 3.49
N GLN A 41 18.79 -27.10 2.40
CA GLN A 41 18.34 -25.79 1.94
C GLN A 41 17.17 -25.39 2.83
N THR A 42 17.50 -24.85 3.99
CA THR A 42 16.58 -24.03 4.76
C THR A 42 16.58 -22.69 4.04
N SER A 43 15.66 -22.51 3.09
CA SER A 43 15.24 -21.16 2.73
C SER A 43 14.53 -20.63 3.98
N ASP A 44 15.16 -19.72 4.70
CA ASP A 44 14.48 -18.98 5.77
C ASP A 44 13.23 -18.36 5.16
N GLU A 45 12.07 -18.92 5.50
CA GLU A 45 10.78 -18.44 5.03
C GLU A 45 10.55 -17.09 5.69
N LYS A 46 10.93 -16.03 4.98
CA LYS A 46 10.84 -14.65 5.47
C LYS A 46 9.37 -14.36 5.80
N ILE A 47 9.06 -14.34 7.10
CA ILE A 47 7.70 -14.09 7.60
C ILE A 47 7.22 -12.76 7.05
N SER A 48 6.03 -12.74 6.46
CA SER A 48 5.43 -11.51 5.98
C SER A 48 4.99 -10.64 7.16
N LYS A 49 5.35 -9.37 7.13
CA LYS A 49 5.06 -8.38 8.18
C LYS A 49 4.30 -7.21 7.57
N VAL A 50 3.26 -6.76 8.28
CA VAL A 50 2.48 -5.58 7.90
C VAL A 50 2.51 -4.58 9.05
N GLY A 51 2.71 -3.31 8.74
CA GLY A 51 2.64 -2.20 9.69
C GLY A 51 1.37 -1.42 9.42
N LEU A 52 0.43 -1.48 10.36
CA LEU A 52 -0.86 -0.81 10.29
C LEU A 52 -0.94 0.29 11.35
N TYR A 53 -1.62 1.38 11.00
CA TYR A 53 -1.72 2.56 11.84
C TYR A 53 -3.15 3.06 11.85
N SER A 54 -3.75 3.14 13.03
CA SER A 54 -5.10 3.66 13.18
C SER A 54 -5.16 5.14 12.83
N ALA A 55 -6.26 5.55 12.22
CA ALA A 55 -6.57 6.96 12.04
C ALA A 55 -6.76 7.62 13.42
N PRO A 56 -6.16 8.80 13.65
CA PRO A 56 -6.39 9.52 14.90
C PRO A 56 -7.86 9.88 15.12
N GLU A 57 -8.25 9.97 16.39
CA GLU A 57 -9.57 10.47 16.76
C GLU A 57 -9.81 11.86 16.15
N GLY A 58 -11.00 12.07 15.58
CA GLY A 58 -11.40 13.31 14.92
C GLY A 58 -11.04 13.38 13.43
N VAL A 59 -10.32 12.40 12.88
CA VAL A 59 -10.06 12.29 11.44
C VAL A 59 -11.17 11.49 10.77
N SER A 60 -11.70 12.00 9.64
CA SER A 60 -12.75 11.32 8.88
C SER A 60 -12.21 10.08 8.17
N ILE A 61 -12.94 8.96 8.32
CA ILE A 61 -12.66 7.69 7.65
C ILE A 61 -13.88 7.21 6.86
N ALA A 62 -13.64 6.31 5.90
CA ALA A 62 -14.67 5.68 5.09
C ALA A 62 -15.77 5.04 5.95
N LYS A 63 -17.02 5.13 5.46
CA LYS A 63 -18.20 4.54 6.13
C LYS A 63 -18.89 3.46 5.30
N ASP A 64 -18.69 3.49 3.99
CA ASP A 64 -19.33 2.64 3.00
C ASP A 64 -18.35 1.62 2.38
N VAL A 65 -17.08 1.67 2.77
CA VAL A 65 -16.02 0.76 2.34
C VAL A 65 -15.14 0.42 3.52
N THR A 66 -14.84 -0.87 3.71
CA THR A 66 -13.87 -1.34 4.70
C THR A 66 -12.76 -2.13 4.01
N MET A 67 -11.57 -2.12 4.62
CA MET A 67 -10.41 -2.86 4.12
C MET A 67 -9.76 -3.62 5.26
N GLN A 68 -9.37 -4.86 4.96
CA GLN A 68 -8.58 -5.71 5.85
C GLN A 68 -7.30 -6.13 5.14
N ILE A 69 -6.22 -6.23 5.88
CA ILE A 69 -4.93 -6.74 5.39
C ILE A 69 -4.50 -7.88 6.30
N ASN A 70 -4.33 -9.06 5.71
CA ASN A 70 -4.07 -10.30 6.45
C ASN A 70 -5.10 -10.58 7.58
N GLY A 71 -6.34 -10.11 7.38
CA GLY A 71 -7.43 -10.24 8.36
C GLY A 71 -7.47 -9.17 9.45
N GLU A 72 -6.57 -8.19 9.42
CA GLU A 72 -6.57 -7.04 10.34
C GLU A 72 -7.16 -5.80 9.66
N SER A 73 -8.06 -5.09 10.35
CA SER A 73 -8.71 -3.89 9.83
C SER A 73 -7.74 -2.75 9.58
N VAL A 74 -7.95 -2.01 8.48
CA VAL A 74 -7.20 -0.81 8.13
C VAL A 74 -8.15 0.37 8.00
N ASP A 75 -7.83 1.46 8.69
CA ASP A 75 -8.58 2.69 8.57
C ASP A 75 -8.32 3.36 7.21
N LEU A 76 -9.41 3.69 6.52
CA LEU A 76 -9.40 4.36 5.23
C LEU A 76 -9.68 5.85 5.43
N TYR A 77 -8.65 6.70 5.36
CA TYR A 77 -8.80 8.16 5.47
C TYR A 77 -9.69 8.69 4.35
N GLU A 78 -10.74 9.43 4.69
CA GLU A 78 -11.63 10.07 3.71
C GLU A 78 -11.01 11.38 3.20
N VAL A 79 -10.89 11.50 1.87
CA VAL A 79 -10.38 12.70 1.20
C VAL A 79 -11.35 13.17 0.13
N MET A 80 -11.58 14.47 0.06
CA MET A 80 -12.54 15.07 -0.90
C MET A 80 -11.85 15.48 -2.20
N VAL A 81 -12.20 14.83 -3.31
CA VAL A 81 -11.59 15.02 -4.63
C VAL A 81 -12.52 15.79 -5.56
N ASN A 82 -11.98 16.76 -6.30
CA ASN A 82 -12.72 17.52 -7.31
C ASN A 82 -12.50 16.93 -8.71
N ASN A 83 -13.39 16.02 -9.14
CA ASN A 83 -13.30 15.41 -10.47
C ASN A 83 -13.85 16.27 -11.60
N SER A 84 -14.51 17.39 -11.30
CA SER A 84 -15.01 18.31 -12.33
C SER A 84 -13.89 19.01 -13.11
N GLN A 85 -12.66 19.01 -12.56
CA GLN A 85 -11.51 19.79 -13.05
C GLN A 85 -11.80 21.29 -13.21
N ARG A 86 -12.89 21.79 -12.61
CA ARG A 86 -13.23 23.21 -12.58
C ARG A 86 -12.62 23.84 -11.34
N TRP A 87 -11.81 24.86 -11.54
CA TRP A 87 -11.20 25.61 -10.45
C TRP A 87 -12.22 26.60 -9.87
N ASN A 88 -12.92 26.18 -8.83
CA ASN A 88 -13.79 27.04 -8.02
C ASN A 88 -13.40 26.88 -6.53
N GLY A 89 -13.50 27.97 -5.77
CA GLY A 89 -13.12 27.95 -4.34
C GLY A 89 -14.05 27.08 -3.51
N LEU A 90 -15.33 27.01 -3.87
CA LEU A 90 -16.33 26.24 -3.14
C LEU A 90 -16.19 24.73 -3.33
N ALA A 91 -15.68 24.28 -4.48
CA ALA A 91 -15.55 22.88 -4.87
C ALA A 91 -16.81 22.05 -4.52
N PRO A 92 -18.00 22.43 -5.04
CA PRO A 92 -19.28 21.83 -4.62
C PRO A 92 -19.42 20.38 -5.10
N ASP A 93 -18.82 20.04 -6.23
CA ASP A 93 -18.91 18.71 -6.86
C ASP A 93 -17.79 17.77 -6.37
N ARG A 94 -17.30 17.98 -5.14
CA ARG A 94 -16.31 17.07 -4.57
C ARG A 94 -16.98 15.79 -4.10
N ILE A 95 -16.30 14.69 -4.31
CA ILE A 95 -16.75 13.37 -3.85
C ILE A 95 -15.67 12.74 -2.96
N PRO A 96 -16.07 11.91 -1.99
CA PRO A 96 -15.12 11.19 -1.15
C PRO A 96 -14.33 10.18 -1.99
N ASN A 97 -13.06 10.05 -1.67
CA ASN A 97 -12.16 8.97 -2.05
C ASN A 97 -11.40 8.56 -0.79
N TYR A 98 -10.68 7.46 -0.86
CA TYR A 98 -10.09 6.86 0.32
C TYR A 98 -8.57 6.72 0.19
N VAL A 99 -7.86 6.87 1.30
CA VAL A 99 -6.41 6.69 1.38
C VAL A 99 -6.08 5.72 2.50
N ALA A 100 -5.14 4.82 2.26
CA ALA A 100 -4.52 3.98 3.28
C ALA A 100 -2.99 4.06 3.15
N ILE A 101 -2.30 4.06 4.29
CA ILE A 101 -0.83 4.04 4.36
C ILE A 101 -0.43 2.86 5.25
N ILE A 102 0.37 1.95 4.70
CA ILE A 102 0.83 0.74 5.41
C ILE A 102 2.32 0.54 5.19
N GLN A 103 2.94 -0.24 6.06
CA GLN A 103 4.24 -0.86 5.79
C GLN A 103 4.09 -2.33 5.42
N LEU A 104 4.95 -2.82 4.52
CA LEU A 104 4.96 -4.21 4.08
C LEU A 104 6.40 -4.72 3.96
N GLU A 105 6.60 -5.92 4.49
CA GLU A 105 7.71 -6.79 4.17
C GLU A 105 7.15 -8.17 3.81
N GLY A 106 7.49 -8.67 2.62
CA GLY A 106 6.91 -9.91 2.10
C GLY A 106 5.58 -9.67 1.39
N ARG A 107 4.57 -10.49 1.70
CA ARG A 107 3.28 -10.55 0.99
C ARG A 107 2.12 -10.18 1.92
N ALA A 108 1.12 -9.52 1.37
CA ALA A 108 -0.13 -9.26 2.08
C ALA A 108 -1.35 -9.57 1.21
N THR A 109 -2.35 -10.18 1.84
CA THR A 109 -3.69 -10.37 1.28
C THR A 109 -4.56 -9.21 1.69
N ILE A 110 -5.11 -8.51 0.71
CA ILE A 110 -6.01 -7.39 0.90
C ILE A 110 -7.43 -7.86 0.59
N GLU A 111 -8.34 -7.62 1.52
CA GLU A 111 -9.78 -7.80 1.32
C GLU A 111 -10.45 -6.44 1.47
N VAL A 112 -11.30 -6.09 0.51
CA VAL A 112 -12.12 -4.88 0.55
C VAL A 112 -13.58 -5.29 0.52
N LYS A 113 -14.39 -4.67 1.38
CA LYS A 113 -15.84 -4.85 1.42
C LYS A 113 -16.54 -3.52 1.16
N THR A 114 -17.63 -3.55 0.40
CA THR A 114 -18.46 -2.38 0.09
C THR A 114 -19.87 -2.54 0.65
N GLU A 115 -20.47 -1.43 1.08
CA GLU A 115 -21.89 -1.36 1.45
C GLU A 115 -22.82 -1.13 0.24
N TYR A 116 -22.23 -0.94 -0.95
CA TYR A 116 -22.91 -0.81 -2.24
C TYR A 116 -22.59 -2.00 -3.16
N GLU A 117 -23.37 -2.12 -4.24
CA GLU A 117 -23.25 -3.22 -5.19
C GLU A 117 -21.89 -3.25 -5.89
N LEU A 118 -21.22 -4.39 -5.78
CA LEU A 118 -19.98 -4.73 -6.44
C LEU A 118 -20.24 -5.47 -7.76
N ASN A 119 -19.36 -5.27 -8.72
CA ASN A 119 -19.30 -6.00 -9.98
C ASN A 119 -17.88 -6.55 -10.23
N TYR A 120 -17.69 -7.25 -11.34
CA TYR A 120 -16.41 -7.90 -11.67
C TYR A 120 -15.36 -6.97 -12.30
N ASN A 121 -15.60 -5.65 -12.36
CA ASN A 121 -14.73 -4.72 -13.09
C ASN A 121 -13.69 -4.02 -12.21
N THR A 122 -13.51 -4.42 -10.94
CA THR A 122 -12.50 -3.80 -10.08
C THR A 122 -11.10 -3.91 -10.70
N VAL A 123 -10.37 -2.78 -10.74
CA VAL A 123 -9.03 -2.69 -11.33
C VAL A 123 -8.02 -2.23 -10.28
N ILE A 124 -6.89 -2.95 -10.19
CA ILE A 124 -5.76 -2.56 -9.33
C ILE A 124 -4.64 -2.02 -10.21
N ARG A 125 -4.22 -0.78 -9.94
CA ARG A 125 -3.09 -0.11 -10.60
C ARG A 125 -1.86 -0.11 -9.69
N PRO A 126 -0.65 -0.10 -10.27
CA PRO A 126 -0.37 -0.03 -11.69
C PRO A 126 -0.60 -1.37 -12.42
N LEU A 127 -1.11 -1.28 -13.65
CA LEU A 127 -1.55 -2.46 -14.42
C LEU A 127 -0.42 -3.45 -14.70
N TYR A 128 0.84 -3.00 -14.73
CA TYR A 128 1.98 -3.87 -15.04
C TYR A 128 2.27 -4.91 -13.95
N TYR A 129 1.70 -4.77 -12.74
CA TYR A 129 1.76 -5.83 -11.72
C TYR A 129 0.83 -7.00 -12.00
N ASN A 130 -0.10 -6.87 -12.97
CA ASN A 130 -1.05 -7.91 -13.35
C ASN A 130 -1.82 -8.52 -12.16
N ILE A 131 -2.19 -7.67 -11.19
CA ILE A 131 -2.96 -8.08 -10.02
C ILE A 131 -4.42 -8.26 -10.46
N LEU A 132 -4.94 -9.47 -10.26
CA LEU A 132 -6.31 -9.84 -10.58
C LEU A 132 -7.09 -10.05 -9.28
N PRO A 133 -8.10 -9.21 -8.97
CA PRO A 133 -8.91 -9.42 -7.79
C PRO A 133 -9.87 -10.60 -7.98
N PHE A 134 -10.08 -11.36 -6.91
CA PHE A 134 -11.17 -12.32 -6.80
C PHE A 134 -12.38 -11.61 -6.18
N THR A 135 -13.50 -11.60 -6.90
CA THR A 135 -14.73 -10.88 -6.48
C THR A 135 -15.81 -11.86 -6.02
N ASP A 136 -16.35 -11.63 -4.83
CA ASP A 136 -17.54 -12.27 -4.29
C ASP A 136 -18.69 -11.26 -4.19
N ILE A 137 -19.52 -11.22 -5.24
CA ILE A 137 -20.68 -10.32 -5.32
C ILE A 137 -21.70 -10.59 -4.21
N LYS A 138 -21.84 -11.84 -3.75
CA LYS A 138 -22.83 -12.18 -2.73
C LYS A 138 -22.50 -11.51 -1.39
N ASN A 139 -21.21 -11.44 -1.07
CA ASN A 139 -20.72 -10.83 0.17
C ASN A 139 -20.28 -9.36 -0.01
N GLN A 140 -20.35 -8.84 -1.23
CA GLN A 140 -19.85 -7.50 -1.61
C GLN A 140 -18.37 -7.31 -1.27
N THR A 141 -17.56 -8.34 -1.52
CA THR A 141 -16.12 -8.31 -1.25
C THR A 141 -15.28 -8.59 -2.49
N PHE A 142 -14.07 -8.05 -2.51
CA PHE A 142 -13.03 -8.53 -3.40
C PHE A 142 -11.69 -8.66 -2.67
N THR A 143 -10.89 -9.63 -3.10
CA THR A 143 -9.62 -9.99 -2.46
C THR A 143 -8.52 -10.02 -3.50
N PHE A 144 -7.33 -9.55 -3.16
CA PHE A 144 -6.14 -9.65 -4.01
C PHE A 144 -4.87 -9.64 -3.15
N GLU A 145 -3.75 -10.01 -3.75
CA GLU A 145 -2.46 -10.03 -3.06
C GLU A 145 -1.52 -8.96 -3.60
N ILE A 146 -0.73 -8.37 -2.70
CA ILE A 146 0.39 -7.50 -3.05
C ILE A 146 1.67 -8.03 -2.43
N PHE A 147 2.79 -7.76 -3.10
CA PHE A 147 4.13 -8.17 -2.66
C PHE A 147 5.18 -7.07 -2.85
N ASN A 148 4.85 -6.00 -3.57
CA ASN A 148 5.77 -4.88 -3.78
C ASN A 148 5.38 -3.69 -2.90
N VAL A 149 6.38 -3.03 -2.35
CA VAL A 149 6.23 -1.65 -1.89
C VAL A 149 5.93 -0.74 -3.08
N GLY A 150 5.17 0.33 -2.86
CA GLY A 150 4.74 1.22 -3.93
C GLY A 150 3.38 1.85 -3.69
N SER A 151 2.92 2.59 -4.69
CA SER A 151 1.59 3.20 -4.68
C SER A 151 0.64 2.40 -5.56
N TYR A 152 -0.52 2.07 -5.01
CA TYR A 152 -1.59 1.38 -5.71
C TYR A 152 -2.83 2.27 -5.78
N VAL A 153 -3.62 2.08 -6.83
CA VAL A 153 -4.96 2.67 -6.94
C VAL A 153 -5.93 1.54 -7.22
N ILE A 154 -6.94 1.43 -6.36
CA ILE A 154 -7.99 0.42 -6.45
C ILE A 154 -9.24 1.12 -6.99
N GLU A 155 -9.52 0.93 -8.28
CA GLU A 155 -10.73 1.44 -8.95
C GLU A 155 -11.86 0.44 -8.72
N ILE A 156 -12.66 0.66 -7.68
CA ILE A 156 -13.78 -0.24 -7.32
C ILE A 156 -14.79 -0.20 -8.46
N ASN A 157 -15.25 -1.37 -8.93
CA ASN A 157 -16.16 -1.48 -10.08
C ASN A 157 -15.60 -0.86 -11.39
N GLY A 158 -14.30 -0.56 -11.45
CA GLY A 158 -13.68 0.16 -12.55
C GLY A 158 -14.01 1.66 -12.56
N ASP A 159 -14.57 2.21 -11.49
CA ASP A 159 -14.85 3.63 -11.36
C ASP A 159 -13.58 4.38 -10.96
N ARG A 160 -13.15 5.30 -11.85
CA ARG A 160 -11.96 6.14 -11.65
C ARG A 160 -12.23 7.33 -10.73
N SER A 161 -13.49 7.56 -10.38
CA SER A 161 -13.95 8.63 -9.51
C SER A 161 -14.08 8.19 -8.05
N ASN A 162 -14.23 6.89 -7.81
CA ASN A 162 -14.35 6.28 -6.49
C ASN A 162 -13.23 5.26 -6.31
N VAL A 163 -12.09 5.72 -5.76
CA VAL A 163 -10.90 4.89 -5.60
C VAL A 163 -10.41 4.84 -4.17
N ILE A 164 -9.69 3.75 -3.86
CA ILE A 164 -8.78 3.69 -2.71
C ILE A 164 -7.36 3.88 -3.21
N HIS A 165 -6.68 4.91 -2.71
CA HIS A 165 -5.24 5.10 -2.84
C HIS A 165 -4.53 4.34 -1.72
N LEU A 166 -3.75 3.33 -2.07
CA LEU A 166 -3.02 2.52 -1.10
C LEU A 166 -1.51 2.80 -1.25
N PHE A 167 -0.91 3.40 -0.23
CA PHE A 167 0.52 3.64 -0.15
C PHE A 167 1.19 2.57 0.71
N VAL A 168 2.04 1.77 0.08
CA VAL A 168 2.76 0.64 0.71
C VAL A 168 4.23 1.01 0.83
N LYS A 169 4.72 1.11 2.06
CA LYS A 169 6.09 1.50 2.40
C LYS A 169 6.91 0.30 2.89
N SER A 170 8.23 0.39 2.84
CA SER A 170 9.11 -0.59 3.50
C SER A 170 9.23 -0.27 4.99
N PHE A 171 9.75 -1.24 5.76
CA PHE A 171 10.11 -1.05 7.18
C PHE A 171 11.50 -0.39 7.38
N GLU A 172 12.17 0.01 6.31
CA GLU A 172 13.50 0.63 6.39
C GLU A 172 13.46 2.02 7.06
N ASP A 173 12.29 2.64 7.04
CA ASP A 173 12.04 3.94 7.63
C ASP A 173 11.60 3.81 9.10
N ASP A 174 12.54 3.92 10.05
CA ASP A 174 12.24 4.09 11.49
C ASP A 174 12.50 5.53 11.95
N TYR A 175 11.42 6.31 11.95
CA TYR A 175 11.43 7.71 12.34
C TYR A 175 11.41 7.94 13.87
N THR A 176 11.04 6.92 14.65
CA THR A 176 10.88 7.07 16.11
C THR A 176 12.19 7.35 16.82
N SER A 177 13.30 6.90 16.25
CA SER A 177 14.67 7.17 16.69
C SER A 177 15.00 8.67 16.74
N LEU A 178 14.40 9.48 15.86
CA LEU A 178 14.64 10.91 15.73
C LEU A 178 13.86 11.75 16.76
N LYS A 179 12.93 11.15 17.51
CA LYS A 179 11.97 11.86 18.38
C LYS A 179 12.62 12.81 19.40
N ASN A 180 13.81 12.46 19.89
CA ASN A 180 14.52 13.21 20.92
C ASN A 180 15.75 13.95 20.38
N GLU A 181 15.97 13.96 19.07
CA GLU A 181 17.13 14.63 18.48
C GLU A 181 17.00 16.15 18.53
N GLU A 182 18.13 16.80 18.74
CA GLU A 182 18.20 18.25 18.66
C GLU A 182 17.87 18.71 17.23
N ASN A 183 17.12 19.81 17.11
CA ASN A 183 16.64 20.36 15.83
C ASN A 183 15.59 19.52 15.10
N VAL A 184 15.02 18.49 15.72
CA VAL A 184 13.87 17.77 15.18
C VAL A 184 12.55 18.35 15.70
N ILE A 185 11.62 18.61 14.79
CA ILE A 185 10.20 18.86 15.10
C ILE A 185 9.47 17.54 14.84
N TYR A 186 9.09 16.82 15.89
CA TYR A 186 8.51 15.49 15.78
C TYR A 186 6.99 15.50 16.06
N PHE A 187 6.21 15.04 15.09
CA PHE A 187 4.78 14.75 15.20
C PHE A 187 4.59 13.23 15.20
N GLY A 188 4.23 12.67 16.35
CA GLY A 188 3.94 11.23 16.50
C GLY A 188 2.49 10.88 16.18
N PRO A 189 2.06 9.62 16.38
CA PRO A 189 0.69 9.22 16.14
C PRO A 189 -0.33 10.11 16.86
N GLY A 190 -1.34 10.59 16.13
CA GLY A 190 -2.35 11.51 16.64
C GLY A 190 -2.70 12.64 15.67
N LEU A 191 -3.83 13.32 15.95
CA LEU A 191 -4.23 14.52 15.24
C LEU A 191 -3.54 15.73 15.89
N HIS A 192 -2.83 16.52 15.10
CA HIS A 192 -2.14 17.73 15.52
C HIS A 192 -2.68 18.95 14.81
N ASN A 193 -3.17 19.93 15.57
CA ASN A 193 -3.69 21.19 15.05
C ASN A 193 -3.38 22.33 16.04
N SER A 194 -3.79 23.56 15.72
CA SER A 194 -3.49 24.73 16.55
C SER A 194 -4.19 24.74 17.92
N SER A 195 -5.19 23.88 18.15
CA SER A 195 -5.88 23.81 19.45
C SER A 195 -5.19 22.86 20.42
N ASN A 196 -4.41 21.90 19.93
CA ASN A 196 -3.78 20.86 20.76
C ASN A 196 -2.25 20.78 20.65
N ASN A 197 -1.63 21.49 19.70
CA ASN A 197 -0.18 21.48 19.51
C ASN A 197 0.37 22.91 19.39
N ASN A 198 1.22 23.29 20.34
CA ASN A 198 1.81 24.63 20.45
C ASN A 198 2.85 24.95 19.35
N LEU A 199 3.33 23.95 18.62
CA LEU A 199 4.19 24.13 17.44
C LEU A 199 3.40 24.70 16.25
N ILE A 200 2.07 24.56 16.26
CA ILE A 200 1.18 25.00 15.19
C ILE A 200 0.50 26.31 15.60
N LYS A 201 0.91 27.42 14.98
CA LYS A 201 0.34 28.76 15.24
C LYS A 201 -0.38 29.23 14.00
N ASN A 202 -1.66 29.60 14.12
CA ASN A 202 -2.51 29.99 12.99
C ASN A 202 -2.42 28.97 11.84
N ASN A 203 -2.59 27.68 12.17
CA ASN A 203 -2.43 26.56 11.24
C ASN A 203 -1.08 26.52 10.52
N THR A 204 -0.02 27.12 11.07
CA THR A 204 1.31 27.20 10.45
C THR A 204 2.37 26.63 11.39
N VAL A 205 3.23 25.77 10.85
CA VAL A 205 4.47 25.34 11.47
C VAL A 205 5.62 26.08 10.81
N GLU A 206 6.36 26.85 11.59
CA GLU A 206 7.55 27.56 11.13
C GLU A 206 8.78 26.66 11.26
N ILE A 207 9.50 26.46 10.15
CA ILE A 207 10.72 25.65 10.07
C ILE A 207 11.94 26.57 9.92
N LYS A 208 12.95 26.37 10.76
CA LYS A 208 14.23 27.09 10.77
C LYS A 208 15.31 26.30 10.04
N SER A 209 16.44 26.95 9.74
CA SER A 209 17.60 26.28 9.12
C SER A 209 18.09 25.10 9.96
N ASN A 210 18.52 24.04 9.28
CA ASN A 210 19.02 22.80 9.88
C ASN A 210 17.99 22.02 10.71
N GLN A 211 16.68 22.30 10.56
CA GLN A 211 15.64 21.52 11.20
C GLN A 211 15.12 20.40 10.32
N THR A 212 14.84 19.26 10.96
CA THR A 212 14.09 18.16 10.35
C THR A 212 12.72 18.10 10.97
N VAL A 213 11.68 18.13 10.14
CA VAL A 213 10.31 17.84 10.56
C VAL A 213 10.03 16.37 10.28
N VAL A 214 9.60 15.65 11.31
CA VAL A 214 9.17 14.26 11.22
C VAL A 214 7.67 14.20 11.43
N ILE A 215 6.95 13.64 10.47
CA ILE A 215 5.53 13.32 10.59
C ILE A 215 5.40 11.80 10.56
N ASP A 216 5.40 11.18 11.74
CA ASP A 216 5.46 9.73 11.84
C ASP A 216 4.14 9.07 11.39
N TYR A 217 4.18 7.77 11.15
CA TYR A 217 2.99 7.00 10.79
C TYR A 217 1.89 7.14 11.85
N GLY A 218 0.63 7.24 11.39
CA GLY A 218 -0.51 7.53 12.26
C GLY A 218 -0.59 8.98 12.73
N ALA A 219 0.33 9.86 12.36
CA ALA A 219 0.21 11.30 12.61
C ALA A 219 -0.59 11.99 11.49
N VAL A 220 -1.48 12.90 11.86
CA VAL A 220 -2.16 13.82 10.93
C VAL A 220 -1.94 15.24 11.41
N VAL A 221 -1.26 16.06 10.61
CA VAL A 221 -0.93 17.45 10.97
C VAL A 221 -1.78 18.41 10.14
N GLN A 222 -2.74 19.07 10.80
CA GLN A 222 -3.57 20.11 10.21
C GLN A 222 -2.84 21.46 10.21
N ALA A 223 -1.93 21.64 9.26
CA ALA A 223 -1.16 22.86 9.12
C ALA A 223 -0.56 23.01 7.71
N ARG A 224 -0.04 24.21 7.44
CA ARG A 224 0.98 24.44 6.41
C ARG A 224 2.35 24.53 7.07
N PHE A 225 3.38 24.16 6.33
CA PHE A 225 4.77 24.29 6.76
C PHE A 225 5.42 25.44 5.99
N VAL A 226 6.03 26.38 6.71
CA VAL A 226 6.58 27.61 6.12
C VAL A 226 8.00 27.82 6.63
N SER A 227 8.85 28.35 5.76
CA SER A 227 10.19 28.78 6.13
C SER A 227 10.56 30.05 5.37
N HIS A 228 11.40 30.89 5.98
CA HIS A 228 11.81 32.18 5.42
C HIS A 228 13.33 32.32 5.51
N HIS A 229 14.00 32.45 4.37
CA HIS A 229 15.47 32.59 4.28
C HIS A 229 16.25 31.50 5.03
N THR A 230 15.78 30.25 4.97
CA THR A 230 16.41 29.10 5.63
C THR A 230 17.12 28.17 4.66
N SER A 231 17.96 27.29 5.19
CA SER A 231 18.70 26.26 4.44
C SER A 231 18.75 24.94 5.21
N ASN A 232 18.96 23.84 4.50
CA ASN A 232 19.11 22.49 5.07
C ASN A 232 17.90 22.06 5.92
N ILE A 233 16.70 22.26 5.38
CA ILE A 233 15.46 21.77 6.00
C ILE A 233 15.09 20.41 5.42
N SER A 234 14.58 19.52 6.27
CA SER A 234 14.05 18.22 5.87
C SER A 234 12.63 18.06 6.37
N LEU A 235 11.77 17.43 5.56
CA LEU A 235 10.42 17.01 5.95
C LEU A 235 10.29 15.54 5.55
N ILE A 236 10.23 14.67 6.53
CA ILE A 236 10.26 13.21 6.36
C ILE A 236 9.14 12.57 7.20
N GLY A 237 8.88 11.28 6.97
CA GLY A 237 7.87 10.55 7.71
C GLY A 237 6.81 9.89 6.84
N GLY A 238 6.01 9.04 7.47
CA GLY A 238 4.91 8.29 6.86
C GLY A 238 3.51 8.84 7.14
N GLY A 239 3.37 9.90 7.93
CA GLY A 239 2.08 10.50 8.27
C GLY A 239 1.57 11.52 7.24
N ILE A 240 0.52 12.25 7.62
CA ILE A 240 -0.30 13.05 6.71
C ILE A 240 -0.20 14.53 7.06
N ILE A 241 -0.07 15.37 6.04
CA ILE A 241 -0.31 16.82 6.14
C ILE A 241 -1.72 17.10 5.64
N ASP A 242 -2.57 17.64 6.50
CA ASP A 242 -3.95 17.95 6.20
C ASP A 242 -4.18 19.47 6.02
N GLY A 243 -4.37 19.88 4.77
CA GLY A 243 -4.70 21.27 4.41
C GLY A 243 -6.18 21.62 4.50
N SER A 244 -7.05 20.74 5.02
CA SER A 244 -8.51 20.94 5.04
C SER A 244 -8.96 22.16 5.83
N VAL A 245 -8.15 22.63 6.78
CA VAL A 245 -8.40 23.82 7.60
C VAL A 245 -8.28 25.15 6.84
N PHE A 246 -7.70 25.14 5.63
CA PHE A 246 -7.52 26.35 4.84
C PHE A 246 -8.71 26.62 3.92
N SER A 247 -9.14 27.88 3.87
CA SER A 247 -10.13 28.31 2.87
C SER A 247 -9.55 28.20 1.46
N ARG A 248 -10.29 27.54 0.58
CA ARG A 248 -10.00 27.48 -0.86
C ARG A 248 -10.44 28.78 -1.51
N ILE A 249 -9.49 29.66 -1.83
CA ILE A 249 -9.80 30.90 -2.54
C ILE A 249 -9.35 30.76 -4.00
N ALA A 250 -10.31 30.70 -4.92
CA ALA A 250 -10.00 30.71 -6.35
C ALA A 250 -9.78 32.15 -6.84
N GLY A 251 -8.64 32.42 -7.49
CA GLY A 251 -8.42 33.66 -8.25
C GLY A 251 -7.85 34.87 -7.49
N GLN A 252 -7.14 34.69 -6.37
CA GLN A 252 -6.38 35.80 -5.77
C GLN A 252 -5.06 36.03 -6.53
N PRO A 253 -4.73 37.28 -6.95
CA PRO A 253 -3.45 37.60 -7.61
C PRO A 253 -2.25 37.46 -6.65
N SER A 254 -2.47 37.68 -5.37
CA SER A 254 -1.53 37.37 -4.29
C SER A 254 -1.84 35.95 -3.81
N GLY A 255 -0.87 35.04 -3.86
CA GLY A 255 -1.05 33.64 -3.46
C GLY A 255 -1.65 33.44 -2.06
N ASN A 256 -1.89 32.18 -1.69
CA ASN A 256 -2.59 31.73 -0.47
C ASN A 256 -1.85 32.03 0.86
N THR A 257 -1.37 33.26 1.03
CA THR A 257 -0.78 33.80 2.25
C THR A 257 -1.75 34.83 2.82
N GLN A 258 -2.68 34.35 3.64
CA GLN A 258 -3.04 35.06 4.86
C GLN A 258 -2.37 34.37 6.04
#